data_AF-X0YI19-F1
#
_entry.id   AF-X0YI19-F1
#
_cell.length_a   1.000
_cell.length_b   1.000
_cell.length_c   1.000
_cell.angle_alpha   90.00
_cell.angle_beta   90.00
_cell.angle_gamma   90.00
#
_symmetry.space_group_name_H-M   'P 1'
#
loop_
_entity.id
_entity.type
_entity.pdbx_description
1 polymer ?
#
loop_
_entity_poly.entity_id
_entity_poly.type
_entity_poly.pdbx_seq_one_letter_code
_entity_poly.pdbx_strand_id
1 'polypeptide(L)'
;MNDEKGVGKISSEFEQKKDKVVDLPVLDFFKINFLSFVVPLYICLGLFLLFEYCFIIPLSIPLAIHLLILPEFLFLLYFLYLILLIEFTALWVRRWNKKSPPAEGVFKRVLEDKDSKEGKMIKYYHKRGFIIKFPMWLTSKSPFPWLVNRVLRRVSHNNLGKNVIYCDAYVGLEFTELGDNVFIYPTSALSSHAVNTIFGKISMMKITMGKNTTLYPGVIMGPNALTTDNNVIFSKHGIA
;
A
#
# COMPACT_ATOMS: atom_id res chain seq x y z
N MET A 1 -27.72 -48.14 27.82
CA MET A 1 -26.94 -47.47 28.89
C MET A 1 -26.00 -46.53 28.16
N ASN A 2 -26.27 -45.23 28.28
CA ASN A 2 -25.97 -44.21 27.28
C ASN A 2 -24.48 -43.82 27.18
N ASP A 3 -24.05 -43.65 25.93
CA ASP A 3 -22.84 -42.94 25.52
C ASP A 3 -23.07 -41.42 25.56
N GLU A 4 -22.48 -40.74 26.54
CA GLU A 4 -22.35 -39.28 26.57
C GLU A 4 -20.96 -38.87 27.09
N LYS A 5 -19.92 -38.93 26.24
CA LYS A 5 -18.60 -38.36 26.54
C LYS A 5 -17.93 -37.74 25.30
N GLY A 6 -18.60 -36.77 24.66
CA GLY A 6 -18.05 -36.10 23.47
C GLY A 6 -18.22 -34.59 23.38
N VAL A 7 -19.14 -33.97 24.14
CA VAL A 7 -19.64 -32.62 23.80
C VAL A 7 -18.96 -31.49 24.59
N GLY A 8 -18.29 -31.78 25.71
CA GLY A 8 -17.80 -30.74 26.63
C GLY A 8 -16.45 -30.08 26.31
N LYS A 9 -15.68 -30.59 25.32
CA LYS A 9 -14.31 -30.10 25.07
C LYS A 9 -14.21 -29.07 23.93
N ILE A 10 -15.22 -29.02 23.05
CA ILE A 10 -15.22 -28.13 21.87
C ILE A 10 -15.71 -26.72 22.25
N SER A 11 -16.63 -26.59 23.22
CA SER A 11 -17.16 -25.29 23.63
C SER A 11 -16.13 -24.44 24.40
N SER A 12 -15.29 -25.06 25.24
CA SER A 12 -14.30 -24.35 26.05
C SER A 12 -13.13 -23.80 25.23
N GLU A 13 -12.73 -24.48 24.16
CA GLU A 13 -11.70 -23.98 23.22
C GLU A 13 -12.20 -22.80 22.37
N PHE A 14 -13.49 -22.77 22.04
CA PHE A 14 -14.13 -21.66 21.34
C PHE A 14 -14.35 -20.45 22.25
N GLU A 15 -14.66 -20.65 23.53
CA GLU A 15 -14.79 -19.57 24.51
C GLU A 15 -13.43 -18.95 24.87
N GLN A 16 -12.37 -19.74 25.02
CA GLN A 16 -11.01 -19.22 25.27
C GLN A 16 -10.42 -18.34 24.16
N LYS A 17 -10.97 -18.41 22.93
CA LYS A 17 -10.51 -17.59 21.79
C LYS A 17 -11.17 -16.20 21.70
N LYS A 18 -12.21 -15.92 22.48
CA LYS A 18 -12.94 -14.63 22.40
C LYS A 18 -12.18 -13.44 22.96
N ASP A 19 -11.26 -13.66 23.91
CA ASP A 19 -10.64 -12.56 24.68
C ASP A 19 -9.24 -12.15 24.21
N LYS A 20 -8.73 -12.69 23.11
CA LYS A 20 -7.48 -12.18 22.52
C LYS A 20 -7.75 -10.93 21.69
N VAL A 21 -8.01 -9.82 22.39
CA VAL A 21 -7.89 -8.49 21.80
C VAL A 21 -6.43 -8.33 21.40
N VAL A 22 -6.17 -8.44 20.10
CA VAL A 22 -4.85 -8.21 19.55
C VAL A 22 -4.51 -6.75 19.78
N ASP A 23 -3.57 -6.49 20.70
CA ASP A 23 -2.99 -5.17 20.89
C ASP A 23 -2.26 -4.77 19.61
N LEU A 24 -2.90 -3.91 18.83
CA LEU A 24 -2.29 -3.27 17.68
C LEU A 24 -1.16 -2.37 18.18
N PRO A 25 0.05 -2.42 17.62
CA PRO A 25 1.14 -1.54 18.04
C PRO A 25 0.91 -0.12 17.48
N VAL A 26 -0.10 0.58 18.01
CA VAL A 26 -0.56 1.90 17.58
C VAL A 26 0.57 2.91 17.57
N LEU A 27 1.44 2.89 18.60
CA LEU A 27 2.59 3.80 18.69
C LEU A 27 3.60 3.59 17.55
N ASP A 28 3.87 2.34 17.16
CA ASP A 28 4.76 2.06 16.04
C ASP A 28 4.15 2.60 14.73
N PHE A 29 2.85 2.43 14.53
CA PHE A 29 2.16 2.92 13.34
C PHE A 29 2.07 4.43 13.29
N PHE A 30 1.82 5.08 14.43
CA PHE A 30 1.84 6.53 14.55
C PHE A 30 3.23 7.08 14.19
N LYS A 31 4.29 6.51 14.77
CA LYS A 31 5.68 6.92 14.47
C LYS A 31 6.02 6.77 12.99
N ILE A 32 5.62 5.67 12.35
CA ILE A 32 5.88 5.43 10.92
C ILE A 32 5.20 6.50 10.06
N ASN A 33 3.91 6.76 10.29
CA ASN A 33 3.16 7.76 9.51
C ASN A 33 3.66 9.17 9.79
N PHE A 34 3.84 9.51 11.05
CA PHE A 34 4.31 10.83 11.47
C PHE A 34 5.69 11.15 10.87
N LEU A 35 6.64 10.23 10.96
CA LEU A 35 7.98 10.45 10.40
C LEU A 35 7.94 10.52 8.86
N SER A 36 7.12 9.67 8.23
CA SER A 36 6.94 9.69 6.76
C SER A 36 6.33 11.00 6.28
N PHE A 37 5.47 11.63 7.07
CA PHE A 37 4.89 12.95 6.77
C PHE A 37 5.89 14.09 7.01
N VAL A 38 6.49 14.12 8.20
CA VAL A 38 7.32 15.21 8.71
C VAL A 38 8.62 15.35 7.91
N VAL A 39 9.36 14.28 7.69
CA VAL A 39 10.70 14.38 7.08
C VAL A 39 10.66 15.01 5.69
N PRO A 40 9.83 14.55 4.73
CA PRO A 40 9.72 15.19 3.43
C PRO A 40 9.20 16.63 3.52
N LEU A 41 8.29 16.92 4.46
CA LEU A 41 7.72 18.26 4.64
C LEU A 41 8.79 19.27 5.05
N TYR A 42 9.64 18.94 6.03
CA TYR A 42 10.71 19.83 6.48
C TYR A 42 11.77 20.06 5.40
N ILE A 43 12.04 19.08 4.53
CA ILE A 43 12.92 19.28 3.38
C ILE A 43 12.30 20.31 2.42
N CYS A 44 11.00 20.18 2.10
CA CYS A 44 10.30 21.15 1.26
C CYS A 44 10.22 22.55 1.91
N LEU A 45 10.01 22.62 3.22
CA LEU A 45 10.05 23.89 3.96
C LEU A 45 11.44 24.53 3.90
N GLY A 46 12.51 23.74 4.02
CA GLY A 46 13.87 24.23 3.87
C GLY A 46 14.13 24.79 2.46
N LEU A 47 13.65 24.10 1.42
CA LEU A 47 13.73 24.58 0.04
C LEU A 47 12.91 25.85 -0.19
N PHE A 48 11.75 25.96 0.45
CA PHE A 48 10.94 27.17 0.43
C PHE A 48 11.70 28.36 1.03
N LEU A 49 12.23 28.21 2.24
CA LEU A 49 13.01 29.25 2.91
C LEU A 49 14.29 29.60 2.13
N LEU A 50 14.92 28.62 1.50
CA LEU A 50 16.08 28.85 0.64
C LEU A 50 15.71 29.66 -0.60
N PHE A 51 14.55 29.41 -1.20
CA PHE A 51 14.05 30.18 -2.33
C PHE A 51 13.81 31.65 -1.95
N GLU A 52 13.15 31.88 -0.82
CA GLU A 52 12.96 33.22 -0.26
C GLU A 52 14.29 33.95 -0.04
N TYR A 53 15.24 33.27 0.61
CA TYR A 53 16.52 33.84 0.98
C TYR A 53 17.46 34.08 -0.21
N CYS A 54 17.49 33.18 -1.19
CA CYS A 54 18.41 33.27 -2.33
C CYS A 54 17.85 34.07 -3.52
N PHE A 55 16.53 34.15 -3.68
CA PHE A 55 15.93 34.79 -4.85
C PHE A 55 15.07 35.99 -4.47
N ILE A 56 14.09 35.84 -3.58
CA ILE A 56 13.13 36.92 -3.27
C ILE A 56 13.83 38.12 -2.62
N ILE A 57 14.61 37.87 -1.56
CA ILE A 57 15.30 38.94 -0.81
C ILE A 57 16.39 39.62 -1.65
N PRO A 58 17.36 38.90 -2.27
CA PRO A 58 18.49 39.54 -2.95
C PRO A 58 18.08 40.27 -4.24
N LEU A 59 17.06 39.78 -4.95
CA LEU A 59 16.54 40.43 -6.15
C LEU A 59 15.50 41.51 -5.82
N SER A 60 15.16 41.69 -4.54
CA SER A 60 14.14 42.66 -4.07
C SER A 60 12.83 42.56 -4.86
N ILE A 61 12.35 41.33 -5.06
CA ILE A 61 11.17 41.07 -5.88
C ILE A 61 9.95 41.79 -5.27
N PRO A 62 9.23 42.62 -6.03
CA PRO A 62 8.02 43.29 -5.54
C PRO A 62 6.98 42.28 -5.05
N LEU A 63 6.27 42.63 -3.97
CA LEU A 63 5.27 41.75 -3.35
C LEU A 63 4.22 41.21 -4.34
N ALA A 64 3.77 42.05 -5.28
CA ALA A 64 2.80 41.64 -6.30
C ALA A 64 3.33 40.52 -7.22
N ILE A 65 4.61 40.60 -7.62
CA ILE A 65 5.26 39.57 -8.44
C ILE A 65 5.50 38.31 -7.60
N HIS A 66 5.90 38.49 -6.34
CA HIS A 66 6.09 37.38 -5.43
C HIS A 66 4.79 36.57 -5.24
N LEU A 67 3.66 37.25 -4.98
CA LEU A 67 2.34 36.61 -4.85
C LEU A 67 1.90 35.88 -6.12
N LEU A 68 2.36 36.30 -7.30
CA LEU A 68 2.07 35.64 -8.57
C LEU A 68 2.90 34.37 -8.78
N ILE A 69 4.18 34.38 -8.38
CA ILE A 69 5.10 33.24 -8.52
C ILE A 69 4.82 32.16 -7.45
N LEU A 70 4.38 32.58 -6.26
CA LEU A 70 4.23 31.72 -5.09
C LEU A 70 3.34 30.47 -5.35
N PRO A 71 2.16 30.55 -5.99
CA PRO A 71 1.34 29.37 -6.27
C PRO A 71 2.04 28.33 -7.16
N GLU A 72 2.75 28.78 -8.20
CA GLU A 72 3.51 27.88 -9.08
C GLU A 72 4.66 27.21 -8.33
N PHE A 73 5.36 27.98 -7.49
CA PHE A 73 6.43 27.44 -6.67
C PHE A 73 5.91 26.44 -5.62
N LEU A 74 4.78 26.73 -4.97
CA LEU A 74 4.12 25.80 -4.04
C LEU A 74 3.65 24.52 -4.76
N PHE A 75 3.16 24.62 -5.99
CA PHE A 75 2.80 23.46 -6.81
C PHE A 75 4.03 22.58 -7.13
N LEU A 76 5.16 23.21 -7.48
CA LEU A 76 6.44 22.52 -7.66
C LEU A 76 6.91 21.84 -6.37
N LEU A 77 6.84 22.54 -5.23
CA LEU A 77 7.20 22.00 -3.92
C LEU A 77 6.30 20.84 -3.51
N TYR A 78 5.00 20.90 -3.83
CA TYR A 78 4.06 19.80 -3.60
C TYR A 78 4.41 18.57 -4.45
N PHE A 79 4.72 18.75 -5.74
CA PHE A 79 5.20 17.65 -6.58
C PHE A 79 6.48 17.03 -6.02
N LEU A 80 7.45 17.87 -5.62
CA LEU A 80 8.69 17.41 -5.02
C LEU A 80 8.45 16.67 -3.69
N TYR A 81 7.54 17.17 -2.87
CA TYR A 81 7.11 16.52 -1.62
C TYR A 81 6.63 15.10 -1.88
N LEU A 82 5.78 14.87 -2.89
CA LEU A 82 5.30 13.54 -3.26
C LEU A 82 6.47 12.62 -3.65
N ILE A 83 7.42 13.10 -4.45
CA ILE A 83 8.59 12.31 -4.85
C ILE A 83 9.46 11.95 -3.64
N LEU A 84 9.75 12.93 -2.78
CA LEU A 84 10.54 12.71 -1.55
C LEU A 84 9.85 11.73 -0.61
N LEU A 85 8.53 11.84 -0.43
CA LEU A 85 7.73 10.92 0.36
C LEU A 85 7.83 9.47 -0.17
N ILE A 86 7.69 9.28 -1.49
CA ILE A 86 7.79 7.96 -2.12
C ILE A 86 9.20 7.37 -1.92
N GLU A 87 10.26 8.14 -2.16
CA GLU A 87 11.62 7.62 -2.03
C GLU A 87 12.01 7.37 -0.57
N PHE A 88 11.57 8.23 0.37
CA PHE A 88 11.79 8.05 1.80
C PHE A 88 11.13 6.76 2.31
N THR A 89 9.85 6.55 1.99
CA THR A 89 9.12 5.34 2.38
C THR A 89 9.70 4.09 1.70
N ALA A 90 10.06 4.16 0.41
CA ALA A 90 10.72 3.08 -0.32
C ALA A 90 12.07 2.67 0.31
N LEU A 91 12.85 3.64 0.78
CA LEU A 91 14.12 3.40 1.46
C LEU A 91 13.91 2.69 2.81
N TRP A 92 12.85 3.03 3.54
CA TRP A 92 12.50 2.34 4.78
C TRP A 92 12.04 0.90 4.53
N VAL A 93 11.18 0.68 3.53
CA VAL A 93 10.73 -0.66 3.13
C VAL A 93 11.89 -1.52 2.66
N ARG A 94 12.84 -0.99 1.87
CA ARG A 94 14.05 -1.73 1.47
C ARG A 94 14.84 -2.24 2.67
N ARG A 95 14.93 -1.46 3.76
CA ARG A 95 15.58 -1.92 5.01
C ARG A 95 14.80 -3.05 5.68
N TRP A 96 13.47 -3.02 5.62
CA TRP A 96 12.62 -4.08 6.15
C TRP A 96 12.70 -5.36 5.32
N ASN A 97 12.74 -5.26 4.00
CA ASN A 97 12.86 -6.41 3.10
C ASN A 97 14.17 -7.17 3.31
N LYS A 98 15.26 -6.47 3.65
CA LYS A 98 16.52 -7.13 4.06
C LYS A 98 16.38 -7.98 5.33
N LYS A 99 15.44 -7.64 6.23
CA LYS A 99 15.21 -8.36 7.49
C LYS A 99 14.19 -9.49 7.36
N SER A 100 13.18 -9.29 6.51
CA SER A 100 12.15 -10.27 6.18
C SER A 100 11.55 -9.91 4.81
N PRO A 101 11.99 -10.57 3.73
CA PRO A 101 11.44 -10.31 2.41
C PRO A 101 9.94 -10.69 2.35
N PRO A 102 9.15 -10.06 1.46
CA PRO A 102 7.80 -10.54 1.14
C PRO A 102 7.86 -11.98 0.61
N ALA A 103 6.96 -12.84 1.06
CA ALA A 103 6.82 -14.22 0.59
C ALA A 103 5.36 -14.53 0.28
N GLU A 104 5.13 -15.31 -0.77
CA GLU A 104 3.83 -15.90 -1.09
C GLU A 104 3.60 -17.14 -0.21
N GLY A 105 2.36 -17.38 0.18
CA GLY A 105 2.02 -18.50 1.07
C GLY A 105 0.70 -18.34 1.80
N VAL A 106 0.34 -19.40 2.52
CA VAL A 106 -0.74 -19.36 3.52
C VAL A 106 -0.11 -19.40 4.89
N PHE A 107 -0.27 -18.32 5.64
CA PHE A 107 0.41 -18.12 6.91
C PHE A 107 -0.59 -18.04 8.06
N LYS A 108 -0.19 -18.52 9.23
CA LYS A 108 -0.92 -18.34 10.48
C LYS A 108 -0.80 -16.89 10.94
N ARG A 109 -1.94 -16.28 11.24
CA ARG A 109 -2.03 -14.90 11.74
C ARG A 109 -1.87 -14.89 13.27
N VAL A 110 -0.68 -15.25 13.74
CA VAL A 110 -0.32 -15.18 15.16
C VAL A 110 0.61 -13.99 15.35
N LEU A 111 0.12 -12.93 16.02
CA LEU A 111 0.86 -11.67 16.19
C LEU A 111 1.75 -11.66 17.45
N GLU A 112 1.52 -12.58 18.37
CA GLU A 112 2.29 -12.77 19.60
C GLU A 112 3.64 -13.47 19.32
N ASP A 113 3.69 -14.32 18.30
CA ASP A 113 4.87 -15.11 17.95
C ASP A 113 5.89 -14.27 17.18
N LYS A 114 6.70 -13.51 17.91
CA LYS A 114 7.68 -12.59 17.31
C LYS A 114 8.99 -13.27 16.89
N ASP A 115 9.26 -14.43 17.45
CA ASP A 115 10.55 -15.11 17.32
C ASP A 115 10.54 -16.16 16.21
N SER A 116 9.37 -16.70 15.84
CA SER A 116 9.30 -17.58 14.67
C SER A 116 9.52 -16.83 13.36
N LYS A 117 10.00 -17.57 12.36
CA LYS A 117 10.18 -17.05 11.00
C LYS A 117 8.86 -16.54 10.41
N GLU A 118 7.77 -17.26 10.66
CA GLU A 118 6.43 -16.95 10.15
C GLU A 118 5.86 -15.68 10.80
N GLY A 119 5.91 -15.57 12.13
CA GLY A 119 5.41 -14.39 12.81
C GLY A 119 6.27 -13.14 12.57
N LYS A 120 7.59 -13.31 12.40
CA LYS A 120 8.46 -12.22 11.88
C LYS A 120 8.00 -11.76 10.49
N MET A 121 7.70 -12.68 9.58
CA MET A 121 7.20 -12.35 8.24
C MET A 121 5.88 -11.57 8.32
N ILE A 122 4.90 -12.05 9.09
CA ILE A 122 3.61 -11.38 9.30
C ILE A 122 3.79 -9.97 9.87
N LYS A 123 4.68 -9.81 10.85
CA LYS A 123 4.99 -8.51 11.44
C LYS A 123 5.53 -7.53 10.40
N TYR A 124 6.46 -7.96 9.55
CA TYR A 124 7.01 -7.10 8.50
C TYR A 124 6.01 -6.83 7.37
N TYR A 125 5.17 -7.81 7.01
CA TYR A 125 4.04 -7.60 6.11
C TYR A 125 3.12 -6.48 6.60
N HIS A 126 2.70 -6.53 7.87
CA HIS A 126 1.88 -5.45 8.43
C HIS A 126 2.61 -4.11 8.38
N LYS A 127 3.88 -4.04 8.80
CA LYS A 127 4.67 -2.79 8.74
C LYS A 127 4.71 -2.20 7.33
N ARG A 128 4.95 -3.01 6.29
CA ARG A 128 4.92 -2.57 4.89
C ARG A 128 3.54 -2.11 4.46
N GLY A 129 2.51 -2.87 4.81
CA GLY A 129 1.11 -2.50 4.57
C GLY A 129 0.69 -1.20 5.25
N PHE A 130 1.31 -0.80 6.35
CA PHE A 130 1.07 0.50 6.99
C PHE A 130 1.81 1.64 6.32
N ILE A 131 3.12 1.51 6.09
CA ILE A 131 3.91 2.62 5.54
C ILE A 131 3.48 3.00 4.13
N ILE A 132 2.94 2.06 3.35
CA ILE A 132 2.52 2.33 1.98
C ILE A 132 1.21 3.12 1.87
N LYS A 133 0.32 3.00 2.86
CA LYS A 133 -1.03 3.60 2.78
C LYS A 133 -0.98 5.10 2.59
N PHE A 134 -0.10 5.79 3.31
CA PHE A 134 0.01 7.23 3.24
C PHE A 134 0.49 7.75 1.86
N PRO A 135 1.65 7.33 1.32
CA PRO A 135 2.06 7.74 -0.03
C PRO A 135 1.06 7.29 -1.10
N MET A 136 0.43 6.12 -0.93
CA MET A 136 -0.58 5.64 -1.88
C MET A 136 -1.81 6.54 -1.92
N TRP A 137 -2.40 6.83 -0.75
CA TRP A 137 -3.55 7.70 -0.62
C TRP A 137 -3.27 9.11 -1.14
N LEU A 138 -2.11 9.67 -0.79
CA LEU A 138 -1.79 11.03 -1.18
C LEU A 138 -1.55 11.14 -2.70
N THR A 139 -0.84 10.18 -3.30
CA THR A 139 -0.59 10.19 -4.75
C THR A 139 -1.85 9.91 -5.56
N SER A 140 -2.77 9.05 -5.09
CA SER A 140 -4.03 8.76 -5.78
C SER A 140 -5.01 9.94 -5.76
N LYS A 141 -4.89 10.84 -4.78
CA LYS A 141 -5.68 12.09 -4.70
C LYS A 141 -4.94 13.32 -5.24
N SER A 142 -3.72 13.15 -5.75
CA SER A 142 -2.94 14.22 -6.37
C SER A 142 -3.33 14.41 -7.85
N PRO A 143 -2.99 15.55 -8.48
CA PRO A 143 -3.17 15.75 -9.92
C PRO A 143 -2.19 14.92 -10.77
N PHE A 144 -1.37 14.07 -10.14
CA PHE A 144 -0.33 13.26 -10.77
C PHE A 144 -0.64 11.75 -10.65
N PRO A 145 -1.71 11.23 -11.30
CA PRO A 145 -2.18 9.86 -11.11
C PRO A 145 -1.13 8.80 -11.47
N TRP A 146 -0.16 9.11 -12.34
CA TRP A 146 0.94 8.20 -12.68
C TRP A 146 1.92 7.96 -11.51
N LEU A 147 1.92 8.80 -10.47
CA LEU A 147 2.74 8.58 -9.27
C LEU A 147 2.27 7.36 -8.48
N VAL A 148 1.01 6.93 -8.61
CA VAL A 148 0.51 5.66 -8.05
C VAL A 148 1.39 4.49 -8.50
N ASN A 149 1.68 4.41 -9.81
CA ASN A 149 2.58 3.38 -10.36
C ASN A 149 3.98 3.46 -9.77
N ARG A 150 4.47 4.67 -9.50
CA ARG A 150 5.77 4.85 -8.84
C ARG A 150 5.73 4.32 -7.41
N VAL A 151 4.69 4.62 -6.63
CA VAL A 151 4.56 4.10 -5.26
C VAL A 151 4.51 2.58 -5.26
N LEU A 152 3.70 1.97 -6.13
CA LEU A 152 3.58 0.52 -6.25
C LEU A 152 4.91 -0.14 -6.65
N ARG A 153 5.69 0.45 -7.56
CA ARG A 153 7.01 -0.12 -7.91
C ARG A 153 8.05 0.07 -6.80
N ARG A 154 8.09 1.26 -6.20
CA ARG A 154 9.18 1.67 -5.30
C ARG A 154 8.98 1.18 -3.87
N VAL A 155 7.74 1.19 -3.39
CA VAL A 155 7.35 0.86 -2.02
C VAL A 155 6.80 -0.57 -1.92
N SER A 156 5.89 -0.98 -2.81
CA SER A 156 5.33 -2.35 -2.79
C SER A 156 6.21 -3.41 -3.46
N HIS A 157 7.12 -2.99 -4.34
CA HIS A 157 7.85 -3.90 -5.23
C HIS A 157 6.96 -4.68 -6.21
N ASN A 158 5.83 -4.10 -6.61
CA ASN A 158 5.00 -4.68 -7.67
C ASN A 158 5.69 -4.61 -9.03
N ASN A 159 5.41 -5.59 -9.89
CA ASN A 159 5.88 -5.60 -11.27
C ASN A 159 4.79 -5.00 -12.16
N LEU A 160 5.01 -3.80 -12.68
CA LEU A 160 4.04 -3.10 -13.51
C LEU A 160 4.64 -2.83 -14.89
N GLY A 161 3.92 -3.22 -15.94
CA GLY A 161 4.23 -2.88 -17.33
C GLY A 161 4.11 -1.39 -17.62
N LYS A 162 4.30 -1.02 -18.87
CA LYS A 162 4.09 0.35 -19.38
C LYS A 162 2.59 0.65 -19.47
N ASN A 163 2.21 1.91 -19.31
CA ASN A 163 0.82 2.38 -19.49
C ASN A 163 -0.23 1.62 -18.65
N VAL A 164 0.12 1.23 -17.43
CA VAL A 164 -0.86 0.73 -16.45
C VAL A 164 -1.64 1.92 -15.88
N ILE A 165 -2.97 1.89 -15.99
CA ILE A 165 -3.85 2.99 -15.55
C ILE A 165 -4.82 2.47 -14.50
N TYR A 166 -4.85 3.17 -13.37
CA TYR A 166 -5.84 2.97 -12.31
C TYR A 166 -6.79 4.17 -12.27
N CYS A 167 -8.07 3.96 -12.55
CA CYS A 167 -9.10 4.99 -12.51
C CYS A 167 -9.82 4.97 -11.15
N ASP A 168 -9.24 5.48 -10.06
CA ASP A 168 -9.83 5.41 -8.70
C ASP A 168 -10.24 3.97 -8.29
N ALA A 169 -9.39 3.01 -8.66
CA ALA A 169 -9.52 1.61 -8.30
C ALA A 169 -8.71 1.28 -7.03
N TYR A 170 -9.10 0.23 -6.32
CA TYR A 170 -8.32 -0.29 -5.20
C TYR A 170 -7.13 -1.10 -5.74
N VAL A 171 -5.93 -0.56 -5.51
CA VAL A 171 -4.67 -1.16 -5.99
C VAL A 171 -4.22 -2.32 -5.11
N GLY A 172 -3.57 -3.31 -5.72
CA GLY A 172 -2.91 -4.39 -5.00
C GLY A 172 -1.63 -3.86 -4.34
N LEU A 173 -1.60 -3.83 -3.00
CA LEU A 173 -0.49 -3.19 -2.26
C LEU A 173 0.81 -3.99 -2.25
N GLU A 174 0.80 -5.29 -2.54
CA GLU A 174 1.98 -6.17 -2.74
C GLU A 174 1.59 -7.29 -3.72
N PHE A 175 2.57 -8.03 -4.25
CA PHE A 175 2.36 -9.21 -5.11
C PHE A 175 1.41 -8.99 -6.29
N THR A 176 1.56 -7.87 -6.99
CA THR A 176 0.83 -7.63 -8.24
C THR A 176 1.80 -7.59 -9.42
N GLU A 177 1.49 -8.34 -10.46
CA GLU A 177 2.22 -8.41 -11.72
C GLU A 177 1.27 -8.06 -12.88
N LEU A 178 1.41 -6.85 -13.42
CA LEU A 178 0.55 -6.33 -14.48
C LEU A 178 1.36 -6.14 -15.76
N GLY A 179 0.84 -6.64 -16.88
CA GLY A 179 1.40 -6.43 -18.21
C GLY A 179 1.33 -4.99 -18.71
N ASP A 180 1.78 -4.78 -19.94
CA ASP A 180 1.68 -3.48 -20.62
C ASP A 180 0.23 -3.16 -20.99
N ASN A 181 -0.13 -1.87 -20.98
CA ASN A 181 -1.43 -1.34 -21.37
C ASN A 181 -2.62 -1.95 -20.59
N VAL A 182 -2.43 -2.21 -19.29
CA VAL A 182 -3.51 -2.67 -18.41
C VAL A 182 -4.35 -1.49 -17.95
N PHE A 183 -5.67 -1.61 -18.08
CA PHE A 183 -6.62 -0.57 -17.69
C PHE A 183 -7.59 -1.08 -16.62
N ILE A 184 -7.65 -0.39 -15.49
CA ILE A 184 -8.47 -0.79 -14.35
C ILE A 184 -9.46 0.34 -14.05
N TYR A 185 -10.73 0.08 -14.34
CA TYR A 185 -11.82 1.03 -14.15
C TYR A 185 -12.13 1.29 -12.66
N PRO A 186 -12.88 2.36 -12.36
CA PRO A 186 -13.30 2.69 -10.99
C PRO A 186 -14.01 1.56 -10.29
N THR A 187 -13.93 1.58 -8.96
CA THR A 187 -14.56 0.61 -8.04
C THR A 187 -14.10 -0.85 -8.20
N SER A 188 -13.19 -1.13 -9.13
CA SER A 188 -12.52 -2.43 -9.20
C SER A 188 -11.44 -2.54 -8.13
N ALA A 189 -11.12 -3.76 -7.72
CA ALA A 189 -10.18 -4.02 -6.65
C ALA A 189 -9.23 -5.16 -6.96
N LEU A 190 -7.95 -4.94 -6.68
CA LEU A 190 -6.92 -5.98 -6.66
C LEU A 190 -6.51 -6.23 -5.21
N SER A 191 -6.66 -7.46 -4.73
CA SER A 191 -6.19 -7.85 -3.40
C SER A 191 -5.45 -9.18 -3.45
N SER A 192 -4.12 -9.11 -3.41
CA SER A 192 -3.24 -10.28 -3.37
C SER A 192 -3.26 -11.02 -2.03
N HIS A 193 -4.01 -10.51 -1.04
CA HIS A 193 -4.17 -11.17 0.23
C HIS A 193 -5.64 -11.33 0.62
N ALA A 194 -5.92 -12.42 1.30
CA ALA A 194 -7.22 -12.69 1.90
C ALA A 194 -7.02 -13.15 3.34
N VAL A 195 -7.76 -12.54 4.26
CA VAL A 195 -7.75 -12.91 5.67
C VAL A 195 -8.90 -13.87 5.93
N ASN A 196 -8.58 -15.06 6.41
CA ASN A 196 -9.54 -16.01 6.91
C ASN A 196 -9.58 -15.94 8.44
N THR A 197 -10.56 -15.21 8.98
CA THR A 197 -10.76 -15.03 10.43
C THR A 197 -11.14 -16.32 11.14
N ILE A 198 -11.86 -17.23 10.49
CA ILE A 198 -12.30 -18.51 11.08
C ILE A 198 -11.10 -19.41 11.39
N PHE A 199 -10.18 -19.54 10.44
CA PHE A 199 -8.98 -20.38 10.61
C PHE A 199 -7.77 -19.61 11.13
N GLY A 200 -7.88 -18.29 11.33
CA GLY A 200 -6.77 -17.44 11.75
C GLY A 200 -5.60 -17.48 10.76
N LYS A 201 -5.88 -17.55 9.46
CA LYS A 201 -4.87 -17.61 8.40
C LYS A 201 -4.95 -16.40 7.48
N ILE A 202 -3.84 -16.05 6.86
CA ILE A 202 -3.76 -15.07 5.78
C ILE A 202 -3.12 -15.75 4.56
N SER A 203 -3.83 -15.71 3.44
CA SER A 203 -3.32 -16.17 2.15
C SER A 203 -2.71 -14.96 1.45
N MET A 204 -1.49 -15.07 0.96
CA MET A 204 -0.80 -14.06 0.15
C MET A 204 -0.33 -14.72 -1.13
N MET A 205 -0.96 -14.39 -2.26
CA MET A 205 -0.65 -14.98 -3.56
C MET A 205 -0.63 -13.90 -4.61
N LYS A 206 0.29 -14.03 -5.56
CA LYS A 206 0.44 -13.07 -6.63
C LYS A 206 -0.82 -12.98 -7.49
N ILE A 207 -1.17 -11.75 -7.89
CA ILE A 207 -2.13 -11.48 -8.95
C ILE A 207 -1.36 -11.23 -10.23
N THR A 208 -1.74 -11.88 -11.31
CA THR A 208 -1.11 -11.72 -12.62
C THR A 208 -2.13 -11.27 -13.67
N MET A 209 -1.84 -10.16 -14.33
CA MET A 209 -2.61 -9.71 -15.49
C MET A 209 -1.76 -9.64 -16.75
N GLY A 210 -2.26 -10.25 -17.82
CA GLY A 210 -1.66 -10.19 -19.15
C GLY A 210 -1.69 -8.79 -19.76
N LYS A 211 -0.98 -8.63 -20.88
CA LYS A 211 -0.94 -7.37 -21.65
C LYS A 211 -2.31 -7.03 -22.23
N ASN A 212 -2.58 -5.73 -22.41
CA ASN A 212 -3.83 -5.21 -22.97
C ASN A 212 -5.09 -5.71 -22.22
N THR A 213 -4.97 -5.97 -20.91
CA THR A 213 -6.10 -6.45 -20.11
C THR A 213 -6.90 -5.28 -19.56
N THR A 214 -8.23 -5.37 -19.63
CA THR A 214 -9.15 -4.36 -19.07
C THR A 214 -10.07 -4.97 -18.01
N LEU A 215 -10.13 -4.34 -16.83
CA LEU A 215 -11.13 -4.63 -15.82
C LEU A 215 -12.19 -3.54 -15.83
N TYR A 216 -13.43 -3.89 -16.19
CA TYR A 216 -14.58 -2.99 -16.06
C TYR A 216 -14.94 -2.72 -14.60
N PRO A 217 -15.77 -1.70 -14.31
CA PRO A 217 -16.09 -1.32 -12.94
C PRO A 217 -16.62 -2.46 -12.06
N GLY A 218 -16.17 -2.49 -10.81
CA GLY A 218 -16.67 -3.43 -9.80
C GLY A 218 -16.18 -4.86 -9.96
N VAL A 219 -15.08 -5.07 -10.69
CA VAL A 219 -14.38 -6.36 -10.77
C VAL A 219 -13.43 -6.50 -9.59
N ILE A 220 -13.41 -7.67 -8.96
CA ILE A 220 -12.48 -7.98 -7.86
C ILE A 220 -11.56 -9.12 -8.29
N MET A 221 -10.25 -8.89 -8.24
CA MET A 221 -9.24 -9.93 -8.38
C MET A 221 -8.65 -10.26 -7.01
N GLY A 222 -8.87 -11.51 -6.58
CA GLY A 222 -8.37 -12.05 -5.33
C GLY A 222 -6.97 -12.66 -5.45
N PRO A 223 -6.46 -13.25 -4.36
CA PRO A 223 -5.16 -13.92 -4.36
C PRO A 223 -5.11 -15.02 -5.42
N ASN A 224 -4.01 -15.12 -6.17
CA ASN A 224 -3.80 -16.12 -7.24
C ASN A 224 -4.65 -15.91 -8.51
N ALA A 225 -5.39 -14.80 -8.62
CA ALA A 225 -6.12 -14.47 -9.82
C ALA A 225 -5.19 -14.25 -11.02
N LEU A 226 -5.53 -14.88 -12.15
CA LEU A 226 -4.75 -14.86 -13.39
C LEU A 226 -5.63 -14.44 -14.57
N THR A 227 -5.08 -13.59 -15.43
CA THR A 227 -5.67 -13.30 -16.75
C THR A 227 -4.61 -13.45 -17.84
N THR A 228 -5.06 -13.83 -19.03
CA THR A 228 -4.24 -13.92 -20.24
C THR A 228 -4.22 -12.59 -20.99
N ASP A 229 -3.33 -12.47 -21.97
CA ASP A 229 -3.24 -11.29 -22.83
C ASP A 229 -4.57 -11.03 -23.58
N ASN A 230 -4.87 -9.74 -23.78
CA ASN A 230 -6.06 -9.23 -24.46
C ASN A 230 -7.40 -9.60 -23.80
N ASN A 231 -7.40 -9.87 -22.49
CA ASN A 231 -8.62 -10.15 -21.75
C ASN A 231 -9.42 -8.89 -21.41
N VAL A 232 -10.74 -8.99 -21.54
CA VAL A 232 -11.69 -7.99 -21.06
C VAL A 232 -12.63 -8.64 -20.06
N ILE A 233 -12.65 -8.12 -18.84
CA ILE A 233 -13.49 -8.66 -17.77
C ILE A 233 -14.58 -7.65 -17.48
N PHE A 234 -15.81 -8.05 -17.76
CA PHE A 234 -16.99 -7.20 -17.60
C PHE A 234 -17.37 -7.03 -16.12
N SER A 235 -18.12 -5.97 -15.84
CA SER A 235 -18.54 -5.59 -14.49
C SER A 235 -19.21 -6.72 -13.71
N LYS A 236 -19.09 -6.69 -12.37
CA LYS A 236 -19.69 -7.65 -11.42
C LYS A 236 -19.18 -9.10 -11.50
N HIS A 237 -18.03 -9.32 -12.13
CA HIS A 237 -17.34 -10.62 -12.08
C HIS A 237 -16.24 -10.60 -11.02
N GLY A 238 -16.13 -11.68 -10.27
CA GLY A 238 -14.99 -11.94 -9.39
C GLY A 238 -14.03 -12.93 -10.05
N ILE A 239 -12.73 -12.74 -9.85
CA ILE A 239 -11.69 -13.70 -10.24
C ILE A 239 -10.96 -14.08 -8.96
N ALA A 240 -11.03 -15.36 -8.62
CA ALA A 240 -10.45 -15.95 -7.42
C ALA A 240 -9.67 -17.21 -7.80
#